data_AF-A0A810PZE6-F1
#
_entry.id   AF-A0A810PZE6-F1
#
_cell.length_a   1.000
_cell.length_b   1.000
_cell.length_c   1.000
_cell.angle_alpha   90.00
_cell.angle_beta   90.00
_cell.angle_gamma   90.00
#
_symmetry.space_group_name_H-M   'P 1'
#
loop_
_entity.id
_entity.type
_entity.pdbx_description
1 polymer ?
#
loop_
_entity_poly.entity_id
_entity_poly.type
_entity_poly.pdbx_seq_one_letter_code
_entity_poly.pdbx_strand_id
1 'polypeptide(L)'
;MAEYIERGALMQFPIRRDHYDRKNGNKHFINGIESVLEYAENLPAADVAPVVHGRWIFTKRHLWYKDENGNIDEWRVDNGFHNGPECQICHTAFCEHCTPDWSTTECEIGHYYCSECAETSRDAHENYCPNCGAIMDGGDNNAAD
;
A
#
# COMPACT_ATOMS: atom_id res chain seq x y z
N MET A 1 -13.11 -3.04 -11.34
CA MET A 1 -12.43 -2.02 -10.53
C MET A 1 -13.19 -0.72 -10.67
N ALA A 2 -13.29 0.08 -9.60
CA ALA A 2 -13.82 1.44 -9.72
C ALA A 2 -12.65 2.35 -10.12
N GLU A 3 -12.76 2.99 -11.27
CA GLU A 3 -11.80 4.00 -11.73
C GLU A 3 -12.33 5.38 -11.36
N TYR A 4 -11.49 6.20 -10.71
CA TYR A 4 -11.88 7.53 -10.25
C TYR A 4 -11.38 8.58 -11.23
N ILE A 5 -12.30 9.47 -11.63
CA ILE A 5 -11.99 10.57 -12.54
C ILE A 5 -11.87 11.86 -11.72
N GLU A 6 -10.74 12.55 -11.86
CA GLU A 6 -10.55 13.90 -11.32
C GLU A 6 -11.52 14.88 -11.98
N ARG A 7 -12.59 15.26 -11.27
CA ARG A 7 -13.63 16.17 -11.79
C ARG A 7 -13.04 17.50 -12.27
N GLY A 8 -12.04 18.03 -11.56
CA GLY A 8 -11.35 19.26 -11.95
C GLY A 8 -10.64 19.13 -13.31
N ALA A 9 -10.02 17.98 -13.59
CA ALA A 9 -9.36 17.72 -14.86
C ALA A 9 -10.37 17.57 -16.01
N LEU A 10 -11.53 16.93 -15.75
CA LEU A 10 -12.61 16.84 -16.73
C LEU A 10 -13.11 18.22 -17.16
N MET A 11 -13.18 19.18 -16.23
CA MET A 11 -13.68 20.54 -16.50
C MET A 11 -12.69 21.42 -17.26
N GLN A 12 -11.42 21.03 -17.38
CA GLN A 12 -10.41 21.72 -18.18
C GLN A 12 -10.51 21.39 -19.68
N PHE A 13 -11.43 20.50 -20.08
CA PHE A 13 -11.53 20.09 -21.48
C PHE A 13 -11.78 21.30 -22.41
N PRO A 14 -11.04 21.41 -23.52
CA PRO A 14 -10.96 22.65 -24.30
C PRO A 14 -12.20 22.95 -25.14
N ILE A 15 -13.06 21.96 -25.37
CA ILE A 15 -14.27 22.12 -26.19
C ILE A 15 -15.44 22.49 -25.27
N ARG A 16 -15.68 23.79 -25.14
CA ARG A 16 -16.80 24.37 -24.39
C ARG A 16 -17.61 25.30 -25.28
N ARG A 17 -18.85 25.57 -24.87
CA ARG A 17 -19.77 26.46 -25.61
C ARG A 17 -19.24 27.87 -25.83
N ASP A 18 -18.36 28.35 -24.97
CA ASP A 18 -17.70 29.65 -25.09
C ASP A 18 -16.37 29.59 -25.87
N HIS A 19 -15.80 28.41 -26.09
CA HIS A 19 -14.46 28.19 -26.64
C HIS A 19 -14.42 27.30 -27.90
N TYR A 20 -15.53 27.13 -28.62
CA TYR A 20 -15.58 26.36 -29.89
C TYR A 20 -15.55 27.24 -31.15
N ASP A 21 -15.14 26.68 -32.29
CA ASP A 21 -15.20 27.36 -33.59
C ASP A 21 -16.66 27.63 -33.98
N ARG A 22 -17.12 28.87 -33.78
CA ARG A 22 -18.50 29.28 -34.11
C ARG A 22 -18.79 29.32 -35.61
N LYS A 23 -17.76 29.37 -36.46
CA LYS A 23 -17.90 29.48 -37.91
C LYS A 23 -18.07 28.12 -38.57
N ASN A 24 -17.29 27.13 -38.16
CA ASN A 24 -17.32 25.79 -38.76
C ASN A 24 -17.84 24.69 -37.80
N GLY A 25 -18.03 24.99 -36.53
CA GLY A 25 -18.43 24.03 -35.51
C GLY A 25 -19.92 23.69 -35.50
N ASN A 26 -20.23 22.43 -35.22
CA ASN A 26 -21.60 21.94 -35.11
C ASN A 26 -22.18 22.23 -33.70
N LYS A 27 -23.17 23.12 -33.63
CA LYS A 27 -23.84 23.49 -32.37
C LYS A 27 -24.51 22.30 -31.65
N HIS A 28 -25.07 21.33 -32.38
CA HIS A 28 -25.69 20.15 -31.78
C HIS A 28 -24.64 19.27 -31.08
N PHE A 29 -23.46 19.13 -31.68
CA PHE A 29 -22.34 18.40 -31.09
C PHE A 29 -21.89 19.07 -29.78
N ILE A 30 -21.70 20.39 -29.77
CA ILE A 30 -21.30 21.15 -28.58
C ILE A 30 -22.35 21.05 -27.48
N ASN A 31 -23.65 21.17 -27.80
CA ASN A 31 -24.71 20.99 -26.82
C ASN A 31 -24.72 19.58 -26.21
N GLY A 32 -24.37 18.56 -27.01
CA GLY A 32 -24.20 17.19 -26.52
C GLY A 32 -23.09 17.08 -25.47
N ILE A 33 -21.92 17.68 -25.75
CA ILE A 33 -20.79 17.72 -24.79
C ILE A 33 -21.20 18.44 -23.50
N GLU A 34 -21.82 19.62 -23.60
CA GLU A 34 -22.27 20.36 -22.41
C GLU A 34 -23.27 19.54 -21.56
N SER A 35 -24.16 18.78 -22.21
CA SER A 35 -25.12 17.92 -21.49
C SER A 35 -24.42 16.80 -20.71
N VAL A 36 -23.35 16.22 -21.26
CA VAL A 36 -22.55 15.19 -20.58
C VAL A 36 -21.74 15.77 -19.42
N LEU A 37 -21.16 16.97 -19.59
CA LEU A 37 -20.44 17.66 -18.52
C LEU A 37 -21.37 18.07 -17.37
N GLU A 38 -22.55 18.63 -17.69
CA GLU A 38 -23.59 18.94 -16.70
C GLU A 38 -24.03 17.69 -15.94
N TYR A 39 -24.21 16.57 -16.63
CA TYR A 39 -24.50 15.29 -15.97
C TYR A 39 -23.38 14.88 -15.00
N ALA A 40 -22.12 14.95 -15.44
CA ALA A 40 -20.96 14.60 -14.61
C ALA A 40 -20.80 15.51 -13.38
N GLU A 41 -21.11 16.80 -13.50
CA GLU A 41 -21.11 17.76 -12.39
C GLU A 41 -22.16 17.42 -11.32
N ASN A 42 -23.30 16.87 -11.74
CA ASN A 42 -24.40 16.50 -10.85
C ASN A 42 -24.29 15.08 -10.27
N LEU A 43 -23.31 14.28 -10.72
CA LEU A 43 -23.05 12.99 -10.09
C LEU A 43 -22.61 13.18 -8.63
N PRO A 44 -23.05 12.32 -7.70
CA PRO A 44 -22.58 12.36 -6.33
C PRO A 44 -21.07 12.06 -6.28
N ALA A 45 -20.34 12.78 -5.42
CA ALA A 45 -18.96 12.43 -5.11
C ALA A 45 -18.96 11.18 -4.23
N ALA A 46 -18.15 10.18 -4.61
CA ALA A 46 -17.88 9.05 -3.75
C ALA A 46 -16.85 9.47 -2.68
N ASP A 47 -17.03 9.01 -1.44
CA ASP A 47 -16.04 9.17 -0.38
C ASP A 47 -15.01 8.03 -0.51
N VAL A 48 -13.89 8.33 -1.16
CA VAL A 48 -12.89 7.34 -1.57
C VAL A 48 -11.48 7.85 -1.32
N ALA A 49 -10.60 6.98 -0.84
CA ALA A 49 -9.18 7.26 -0.77
C ALA A 49 -8.52 7.00 -2.13
N PRO A 50 -7.53 7.81 -2.56
CA PRO A 50 -6.71 7.50 -3.71
C PRO A 50 -6.06 6.13 -3.58
N VAL A 51 -5.89 5.45 -4.71
CA VAL A 51 -5.12 4.21 -4.75
C VAL A 51 -3.66 4.53 -4.44
N VAL A 52 -3.11 3.89 -3.42
CA VAL A 52 -1.69 3.98 -3.06
C VAL A 52 -0.98 2.77 -3.65
N HIS A 53 0.13 2.98 -4.35
CA HIS A 53 0.98 1.89 -4.84
C HIS A 53 2.21 1.79 -3.94
N GLY A 54 2.49 0.57 -3.47
CA GLY A 54 3.62 0.26 -2.60
C GLY A 54 4.45 -0.90 -3.15
N ARG A 55 5.60 -1.14 -2.51
CA ARG A 55 6.47 -2.30 -2.78
C ARG A 55 6.80 -3.04 -1.50
N TRP A 56 6.96 -4.35 -1.61
CA TRP A 56 7.46 -5.17 -0.51
C TRP A 56 8.99 -5.06 -0.47
N ILE A 57 9.52 -4.47 0.60
CA ILE A 57 10.96 -4.28 0.76
C ILE A 57 11.52 -5.40 1.61
N PHE A 58 12.39 -6.21 1.01
CA PHE A 58 13.07 -7.31 1.69
C PHE A 58 14.06 -6.82 2.74
N THR A 59 14.16 -7.53 3.86
CA THR A 59 15.16 -7.30 4.91
C THR A 59 15.66 -8.61 5.53
N LYS A 60 16.95 -8.61 5.90
CA LYS A 60 17.60 -9.68 6.67
C LYS A 60 17.51 -9.45 8.18
N ARG A 61 16.86 -8.38 8.64
CA ARG A 61 16.60 -8.23 10.08
C ARG A 61 15.67 -9.33 10.57
N HIS A 62 15.89 -9.78 11.79
CA HIS A 62 14.94 -10.66 12.46
C HIS A 62 13.62 -9.93 12.73
N LEU A 63 12.52 -10.69 12.69
CA LEU A 63 11.22 -10.24 13.15
C LEU A 63 10.98 -10.82 14.54
N TRP A 64 11.15 -10.03 15.58
CA TRP A 64 11.09 -10.53 16.96
C TRP A 64 9.66 -10.68 17.46
N TYR A 65 9.41 -11.65 18.33
CA TYR A 65 8.20 -11.61 19.17
C TYR A 65 8.21 -10.36 20.06
N LYS A 66 7.01 -9.86 20.35
CA LYS A 66 6.83 -8.67 21.18
C LYS A 66 6.12 -9.02 22.49
N ASP A 67 6.48 -8.32 23.55
CA ASP A 67 5.81 -8.39 24.85
C ASP A 67 4.45 -7.67 24.83
N GLU A 68 3.74 -7.70 25.96
CA GLU A 68 2.45 -7.01 26.13
C GLU A 68 2.53 -5.48 25.94
N ASN A 69 3.74 -4.91 26.05
CA ASN A 69 3.99 -3.47 25.87
C ASN A 69 4.42 -3.13 24.43
N GLY A 70 4.57 -4.12 23.55
CA GLY A 70 5.03 -3.95 22.17
C GLY A 70 6.55 -3.84 22.00
N ASN A 71 7.34 -4.05 23.07
CA ASN A 71 8.80 -4.14 23.02
C ASN A 71 9.23 -5.54 22.56
N ILE A 72 10.50 -5.73 22.22
CA ILE A 72 11.05 -7.07 21.94
C ILE A 72 10.90 -7.94 23.20
N ASP A 73 10.34 -9.13 23.04
CA ASP A 73 10.24 -10.11 24.11
C ASP A 73 11.62 -10.77 24.35
N GLU A 74 12.44 -10.14 25.18
CA GLU A 74 13.77 -10.63 25.59
C GLU A 74 13.68 -11.83 26.56
N TRP A 75 12.48 -12.23 26.98
CA TRP A 75 12.26 -13.40 27.85
C TRP A 75 11.51 -14.52 27.12
N ARG A 76 11.46 -14.45 25.79
CA ARG A 76 10.67 -15.33 24.94
C ARG A 76 11.05 -16.81 25.10
N VAL A 77 12.35 -17.06 25.18
CA VAL A 77 12.89 -18.32 25.67
C VAL A 77 13.37 -18.07 27.08
N ASP A 78 12.95 -18.93 28.02
CA ASP A 78 13.46 -18.94 29.39
C ASP A 78 13.69 -20.40 29.79
N ASN A 79 14.95 -20.75 30.00
CA ASN A 79 15.36 -22.01 30.60
C ASN A 79 16.50 -21.77 31.60
N GLY A 80 16.17 -21.16 32.75
CA GLY A 80 17.13 -20.90 33.82
C GLY A 80 17.91 -19.62 33.57
N PHE A 81 19.24 -19.69 33.41
CA PHE A 81 20.08 -18.52 33.06
C PHE A 81 20.21 -18.35 31.53
N HIS A 82 19.32 -18.96 30.75
CA HIS A 82 19.28 -18.85 29.31
C HIS A 82 17.96 -18.19 28.91
N ASN A 83 18.02 -16.87 28.75
CA ASN A 83 16.90 -16.06 28.30
C ASN A 83 17.26 -15.23 27.07
N GLY A 84 16.28 -14.97 26.21
CA GLY A 84 16.44 -14.07 25.08
C GLY A 84 15.32 -14.20 24.04
N PRO A 85 15.43 -13.41 22.95
CA PRO A 85 14.38 -13.30 21.95
C PRO A 85 14.38 -14.46 20.97
N GLU A 86 13.22 -14.69 20.34
CA GLU A 86 13.02 -15.64 19.25
C GLU A 86 12.52 -14.90 18.01
N CYS A 87 13.09 -15.23 16.85
CA CYS A 87 12.63 -14.71 15.56
C CYS A 87 11.36 -15.45 15.09
N GLN A 88 10.32 -14.73 14.71
CA GLN A 88 9.06 -15.27 14.18
C GLN A 88 9.19 -15.91 12.79
N ILE A 89 10.32 -15.72 12.10
CA ILE A 89 10.55 -16.20 10.73
C ILE A 89 11.44 -17.44 10.72
N CYS A 90 12.65 -17.33 11.28
CA CYS A 90 13.61 -18.42 11.28
C CYS A 90 13.59 -19.26 12.57
N HIS A 91 12.82 -18.86 13.58
CA HIS A 91 12.73 -19.52 14.89
C HIS A 91 14.05 -19.64 15.65
N THR A 92 15.11 -19.00 15.19
CA THR A 92 16.35 -18.89 15.95
C THR A 92 16.06 -18.12 17.24
N ALA A 93 16.31 -18.79 18.36
CA ALA A 93 16.32 -18.19 19.68
C ALA A 93 17.75 -17.83 20.07
N PHE A 94 17.90 -16.67 20.68
CA PHE A 94 19.18 -16.19 21.18
C PHE A 94 19.16 -16.17 22.69
N CYS A 95 20.34 -16.35 23.29
CA CYS A 95 20.52 -16.12 24.73
C CYS A 95 21.27 -14.81 24.88
N GLU A 96 20.69 -13.81 25.54
CA GLU A 96 21.31 -12.50 25.69
C GLU A 96 22.66 -12.55 26.44
N HIS A 97 22.85 -13.55 27.29
CA HIS A 97 24.09 -13.75 28.04
C HIS A 97 25.19 -14.46 27.22
N CYS A 98 24.81 -15.27 26.23
CA CYS A 98 25.77 -15.99 25.39
C CYS A 98 26.09 -15.24 24.09
N THR A 99 25.11 -14.50 23.57
CA THR A 99 25.19 -13.74 22.32
C THR A 99 24.71 -12.31 22.58
N PRO A 100 25.47 -11.46 23.28
CA PRO A 100 25.03 -10.12 23.69
C PRO A 100 24.78 -9.15 22.52
N ASP A 101 25.27 -9.49 21.33
CA ASP A 101 25.09 -8.76 20.06
C ASP A 101 23.94 -9.32 19.21
N TRP A 102 23.07 -10.18 19.78
CA TRP A 102 21.95 -10.83 19.11
C TRP A 102 21.09 -9.88 18.27
N SER A 103 20.93 -8.62 18.70
CA SER A 103 20.11 -7.62 18.02
C SER A 103 20.65 -7.19 16.65
N THR A 104 21.92 -7.45 16.38
CA THR A 104 22.59 -7.13 15.12
C THR A 104 22.77 -8.34 14.20
N THR A 105 22.41 -9.53 14.67
CA THR A 105 22.46 -10.75 13.86
C THR A 105 21.45 -10.69 12.71
N GLU A 106 21.78 -11.38 11.62
CA GLU A 106 20.92 -11.46 10.43
C GLU A 106 20.12 -12.75 10.42
N CYS A 107 18.84 -12.63 10.07
CA CYS A 107 17.94 -13.73 9.81
C CYS A 107 18.30 -14.40 8.48
N GLU A 108 18.62 -15.70 8.53
CA GLU A 108 18.97 -16.47 7.34
C GLU A 108 17.86 -16.47 6.28
N ILE A 109 16.60 -16.40 6.70
CA ILE A 109 15.43 -16.35 5.81
C ILE A 109 15.15 -14.90 5.39
N GLY A 110 14.94 -14.00 6.35
CA GLY A 110 14.51 -12.62 6.11
C GLY A 110 12.99 -12.49 5.90
N HIS A 111 12.48 -11.27 5.87
CA HIS A 111 11.06 -10.95 5.67
C HIS A 111 10.89 -9.64 4.90
N TYR A 112 9.66 -9.17 4.73
CA TYR A 112 9.35 -7.97 3.95
C TYR A 112 8.58 -6.94 4.77
N TYR A 113 8.71 -5.67 4.39
CA TYR A 113 7.88 -4.59 4.92
C TYR A 113 7.30 -3.73 3.80
N CYS A 114 6.09 -3.21 4.02
CA CYS A 114 5.43 -2.30 3.09
C CYS A 114 6.21 -0.98 3.01
N SER A 115 6.49 -0.50 1.79
CA SER A 115 7.16 0.80 1.58
C SER A 115 6.38 2.00 2.11
N GLU A 116 5.05 1.88 2.25
CA GLU A 116 4.17 3.01 2.56
C GLU A 116 3.88 3.13 4.06
N CYS A 117 3.75 2.01 4.77
CA CYS A 117 3.38 2.01 6.19
C CYS A 117 4.25 1.12 7.08
N ALA A 118 5.29 0.48 6.54
CA ALA A 118 6.17 -0.45 7.23
C ALA A 118 5.49 -1.68 7.86
N GLU A 119 4.24 -1.97 7.49
CA GLU A 119 3.57 -3.22 7.87
C GLU A 119 4.36 -4.42 7.40
N THR A 120 4.40 -5.47 8.21
CA THR A 120 5.23 -6.64 7.94
C THR A 120 4.49 -7.66 7.09
N SER A 121 5.19 -8.24 6.12
CA SER A 121 4.78 -9.47 5.44
C SER A 121 5.86 -10.54 5.58
N ARG A 122 5.44 -11.79 5.73
CA ARG A 122 6.37 -12.92 5.91
C ARG A 122 7.04 -13.29 4.59
N ASP A 123 6.29 -13.31 3.50
CA ASP A 123 6.73 -13.83 2.20
C ASP A 123 6.40 -12.90 1.01
N ALA A 124 5.79 -11.73 1.27
CA ALA A 124 5.41 -10.76 0.25
C ALA A 124 4.46 -11.31 -0.83
N HIS A 125 3.65 -12.31 -0.48
CA HIS A 125 2.70 -12.89 -1.43
C HIS A 125 1.41 -12.05 -1.57
N GLU A 126 1.16 -11.11 -0.65
CA GLU A 126 -0.05 -10.30 -0.68
C GLU A 126 0.01 -9.23 -1.77
N ASN A 127 -1.02 -9.20 -2.62
CA ASN A 127 -1.21 -8.16 -3.64
C ASN A 127 -1.55 -6.78 -3.04
N TYR A 128 -1.97 -6.74 -1.77
CA TYR A 128 -2.31 -5.52 -1.06
C TYR A 128 -1.72 -5.55 0.35
N CYS A 129 -1.24 -4.40 0.83
CA CYS A 129 -0.82 -4.27 2.21
C CYS A 129 -2.04 -4.35 3.15
N PRO A 130 -2.05 -5.25 4.16
CA PRO A 130 -3.22 -5.41 5.03
C PRO A 130 -3.47 -4.23 5.97
N ASN A 131 -2.46 -3.40 6.23
CA ASN A 131 -2.58 -2.26 7.13
C ASN A 131 -3.02 -0.97 6.40
N CYS A 132 -2.37 -0.63 5.29
CA CYS A 132 -2.67 0.63 4.57
C CYS A 132 -3.44 0.46 3.26
N GLY A 133 -3.67 -0.77 2.79
CA GLY A 133 -4.39 -1.04 1.54
C GLY A 133 -3.62 -0.72 0.26
N ALA A 134 -2.33 -0.36 0.35
CA ALA A 134 -1.51 -0.09 -0.82
C ALA A 134 -1.45 -1.33 -1.74
N ILE A 135 -1.56 -1.12 -3.05
CA ILE A 135 -1.39 -2.16 -4.07
C ILE A 135 0.09 -2.46 -4.21
N MET A 136 0.48 -3.72 -4.05
CA MET A 136 1.87 -4.15 -4.02
C MET A 136 2.33 -4.64 -5.40
N ASP A 137 3.64 -4.68 -5.63
CA ASP A 137 4.24 -5.20 -6.87
C ASP A 137 3.64 -6.57 -7.26
N GLY A 138 2.90 -6.61 -8.38
CA GLY A 138 2.18 -7.82 -8.85
C GLY A 138 0.65 -7.78 -8.69
N GLY A 139 0.10 -6.75 -8.03
CA GLY A 139 -1.34 -6.59 -7.79
C GLY A 139 -2.19 -6.15 -9.00
N ASP A 140 -1.58 -5.81 -10.14
CA ASP A 140 -2.28 -5.33 -11.35
C ASP A 140 -2.72 -6.48 -12.30
N ASN A 141 -3.19 -7.60 -11.74
CA ASN A 141 -3.62 -8.74 -12.55
C ASN A 141 -5.11 -8.72 -12.94
N ASN A 142 -5.73 -7.55 -13.11
CA ASN A 142 -7.09 -7.45 -13.66
C ASN A 142 -7.29 -6.22 -14.56
N ALA A 143 -6.55 -6.18 -15.66
CA ALA A 143 -7.05 -5.63 -16.91
C ALA A 143 -7.34 -6.82 -17.85
N ALA A 144 -8.47 -7.50 -17.63
CA ALA A 144 -8.98 -8.52 -18.55
C ALA A 144 -10.28 -8.01 -19.17
N ASP A 145 -10.21 -7.79 -20.49
CA ASP A 145 -11.23 -7.53 -21.53
C ASP A 145 -12.46 -6.65 -21.22
#